data_AF-A0A1U6ITM1-F1
#
_entry.id   AF-A0A1U6ITM1-F1
#
_cell.length_a   1.000
_cell.length_b   1.000
_cell.length_c   1.000
_cell.angle_alpha   90.00
_cell.angle_beta   90.00
_cell.angle_gamma   90.00
#
_symmetry.space_group_name_H-M   'P 1'
#
loop_
_entity.id
_entity.type
_entity.pdbx_description
1 polymer ?
#
loop_
_entity_poly.entity_id
_entity_poly.type
_entity_poly.pdbx_seq_one_letter_code
_entity_poly.pdbx_strand_id
1 'polypeptide(L)'
;MKLSVLASSAQFLASAGSRIRYQRLRPALARLGCSIDVATIDSLGAEEPLSPSVTYLFSKIQDARGLALARELRAKGARVGVDLFDDYFSQLSDARFAPQRLWLEQMAHNSDFFLCSTPRMQHVAKTYFGDTPGHVLNDPFSTFEPDRLAAVIENKRRRALETRVIRVVWFGMGDNPNFPVGLHDLVSYGRLLKSFVTTGFEVDLKVLTNLRALDGGGLAMLRRLPFRPAVEEWTEAREVACLEDSLVAFLPVNAQGFSIAKSLNRAVTALTGGTQVLCAGYPLYAPLHDFLYHRPEALIKDLNEGNLRVSRSHFSALREQLDKLSNPDVEAAALCTFLETVNSPIGTNIAGITKPPEQPRLAIIHGERTTGAIHKFAQRRDWLSLASPVTPTGIACDAHLSVFTSAGRVSIRLNARATDWLRPEARTCVHPIEDVRGGFVLELFPDDLGISIDPALAHLAQMPREGMTGTRMALQPRVSYHVRAIYSELFGPLDFIDSELNPLLCEARELEKQANRACP
;
A
#
# COMPACT_ATOMS: atom_id res chain seq x y z
N MET A 1 8.53 -14.93 18.87
CA MET A 1 7.37 -14.30 18.17
C MET A 1 7.47 -14.59 16.67
N LYS A 2 6.35 -14.71 15.93
CA LYS A 2 6.36 -14.83 14.46
C LYS A 2 5.53 -13.71 13.84
N LEU A 3 6.15 -12.94 12.96
CA LEU A 3 5.56 -11.85 12.19
C LEU A 3 5.49 -12.28 10.71
N SER A 4 4.29 -12.26 10.12
CA SER A 4 4.06 -12.51 8.70
C SER A 4 3.61 -11.21 8.04
N VAL A 5 4.47 -10.65 7.19
CA VAL A 5 4.17 -9.45 6.43
C VAL A 5 3.57 -9.85 5.09
N LEU A 6 2.36 -9.36 4.82
CA LEU A 6 1.62 -9.62 3.61
C LEU A 6 1.72 -8.43 2.66
N ALA A 7 2.18 -8.71 1.44
CA ALA A 7 2.31 -7.77 0.34
C ALA A 7 1.24 -7.99 -0.74
N SER A 8 0.90 -6.97 -1.51
CA SER A 8 -0.08 -7.09 -2.59
C SER A 8 0.40 -7.86 -3.82
N SER A 9 1.73 -7.91 -4.07
CA SER A 9 2.30 -8.54 -5.26
C SER A 9 3.78 -8.88 -5.11
N ALA A 10 4.30 -9.75 -5.98
CA ALA A 10 5.72 -10.06 -6.05
C ALA A 10 6.58 -8.84 -6.44
N GLN A 11 6.05 -7.95 -7.28
CA GLN A 11 6.73 -6.70 -7.63
C GLN A 11 6.96 -5.82 -6.38
N PHE A 12 6.00 -5.81 -5.45
CA PHE A 12 6.17 -5.07 -4.20
C PHE A 12 7.26 -5.68 -3.31
N LEU A 13 7.45 -7.01 -3.31
CA LEU A 13 8.52 -7.65 -2.54
C LEU A 13 9.91 -7.15 -2.93
N ALA A 14 10.10 -6.80 -4.21
CA ALA A 14 11.31 -6.19 -4.75
C ALA A 14 11.40 -4.66 -4.57
N SER A 15 10.35 -4.01 -4.03
CA SER A 15 10.33 -2.56 -3.82
C SER A 15 11.25 -2.13 -2.68
N ALA A 16 11.68 -0.87 -2.70
CA ALA A 16 12.46 -0.27 -1.62
C ALA A 16 11.74 -0.37 -0.26
N GLY A 17 10.41 -0.25 -0.23
CA GLY A 17 9.64 -0.40 1.01
C GLY A 17 9.84 -1.76 1.66
N SER A 18 9.67 -2.85 0.90
CA SER A 18 9.88 -4.22 1.40
C SER A 18 11.34 -4.49 1.79
N ARG A 19 12.27 -4.16 0.89
CA ARG A 19 13.70 -4.41 1.09
C ARG A 19 14.27 -3.62 2.26
N ILE A 20 14.05 -2.32 2.29
CA ILE A 20 14.64 -1.46 3.31
C ILE A 20 13.97 -1.71 4.66
N ARG A 21 12.65 -1.80 4.71
CA ARG A 21 11.94 -1.94 5.97
C ARG A 21 12.07 -3.34 6.56
N TYR A 22 11.68 -4.38 5.82
CA TYR A 22 11.54 -5.71 6.40
C TYR A 22 12.83 -6.53 6.29
N GLN A 23 13.50 -6.50 5.14
CA GLN A 23 14.69 -7.35 4.94
C GLN A 23 15.88 -6.89 5.80
N ARG A 24 16.07 -5.58 5.98
CA ARG A 24 17.13 -5.06 6.86
C ARG A 24 16.84 -5.26 8.35
N LEU A 25 15.57 -5.31 8.77
CA LEU A 25 15.20 -5.64 10.16
C LEU A 25 15.36 -7.13 10.48
N ARG A 26 15.24 -8.01 9.47
CA ARG A 26 15.21 -9.47 9.66
C ARG A 26 16.35 -10.02 10.53
N PRO A 27 17.64 -9.67 10.33
CA PRO A 27 18.72 -10.18 11.16
C PRO A 27 18.64 -9.73 12.62
N ALA A 28 18.21 -8.48 12.86
CA ALA A 28 18.06 -7.93 14.21
C ALA A 28 16.88 -8.56 14.95
N LEU A 29 15.74 -8.73 14.27
CA LEU A 29 14.58 -9.45 14.82
C LEU A 29 14.93 -10.90 15.18
N ALA A 30 15.71 -11.59 14.34
CA ALA A 30 16.12 -12.97 14.59
C ALA A 30 16.96 -13.10 15.88
N ARG A 31 17.85 -12.13 16.17
CA ARG A 31 18.61 -12.10 17.44
C ARG A 31 17.72 -11.97 18.67
N LEU A 32 16.55 -11.36 18.52
CA LEU A 32 15.54 -11.21 19.57
C LEU A 32 14.54 -12.37 19.63
N GLY A 33 14.78 -13.47 18.89
CA GLY A 33 13.85 -14.60 18.83
C GLY A 33 12.54 -14.28 18.10
N CYS A 34 12.53 -13.23 17.27
CA CYS A 34 11.41 -12.88 16.40
C CYS A 34 11.74 -13.27 14.95
N SER A 35 10.87 -14.08 14.35
CA SER A 35 10.98 -14.42 12.93
C SER A 35 10.08 -13.51 12.11
N ILE A 36 10.59 -12.99 10.99
CA ILE A 36 9.82 -12.20 10.02
C ILE A 36 9.83 -12.89 8.66
N ASP A 37 8.63 -13.25 8.21
CA ASP A 37 8.37 -13.71 6.85
C ASP A 37 7.71 -12.59 6.05
N VAL A 38 8.06 -12.47 4.76
CA VAL A 38 7.49 -11.45 3.87
C VAL A 38 7.04 -12.16 2.61
N ALA A 39 5.73 -12.22 2.41
CA ALA A 39 5.11 -12.99 1.36
C ALA A 39 4.00 -12.20 0.67
N THR A 40 3.53 -12.68 -0.47
CA THR A 40 2.36 -12.06 -1.10
C THR A 40 1.09 -12.54 -0.40
N ILE A 41 0.04 -11.73 -0.40
CA ILE A 41 -1.24 -12.17 0.14
C ILE A 41 -1.75 -13.44 -0.55
N ASP A 42 -1.43 -13.59 -1.84
CA ASP A 42 -1.84 -14.72 -2.67
C ASP A 42 -1.08 -16.02 -2.36
N SER A 43 0.05 -15.98 -1.64
CA SER A 43 0.81 -17.16 -1.26
C SER A 43 0.32 -17.80 0.04
N LEU A 44 -0.48 -17.10 0.84
CA LEU A 44 -1.15 -17.72 1.98
C LEU A 44 -2.18 -18.72 1.46
N GLY A 45 -1.81 -20.00 1.51
CA GLY A 45 -2.68 -21.09 1.11
C GLY A 45 -4.01 -21.06 1.85
N ALA A 46 -5.06 -21.60 1.22
CA ALA A 46 -6.31 -21.83 1.92
C ALA A 46 -6.21 -22.98 2.94
N GLU A 47 -5.34 -23.94 2.65
CA GLU A 47 -5.09 -25.12 3.48
C GLU A 47 -4.07 -24.85 4.59
N GLU A 48 -3.31 -23.76 4.50
CA GLU A 48 -2.40 -23.37 5.58
C GLU A 48 -3.22 -22.87 6.78
N PRO A 49 -3.16 -23.56 7.94
CA PRO A 49 -3.92 -23.13 9.09
C PRO A 49 -3.42 -21.75 9.53
N LEU A 50 -4.32 -20.76 9.46
CA LEU A 50 -4.08 -19.43 10.00
C LEU A 50 -3.91 -19.57 11.51
N SER A 51 -2.70 -19.27 11.99
CA SER A 51 -2.34 -19.53 13.39
C SER A 51 -2.57 -18.29 14.26
N PRO A 52 -3.28 -18.41 15.39
CA PRO A 52 -3.42 -17.32 16.37
C PRO A 52 -2.09 -16.85 16.96
N SER A 53 -1.04 -17.69 16.91
CA SER A 53 0.30 -17.36 17.42
C SER A 53 1.12 -16.46 16.47
N VAL A 54 0.63 -16.23 15.26
CA VAL A 54 1.27 -15.39 14.25
C VAL A 54 0.65 -13.99 14.27
N THR A 55 1.51 -12.98 14.24
CA THR A 55 1.09 -11.59 13.98
C THR A 55 1.16 -11.35 12.48
N TYR A 56 0.06 -10.90 11.89
CA TYR A 56 -0.04 -10.60 10.46
C TYR A 56 0.00 -9.09 10.24
N LEU A 57 0.88 -8.64 9.35
CA LEU A 57 1.07 -7.22 9.04
C LEU A 57 0.76 -6.98 7.56
N PHE A 58 -0.28 -6.20 7.27
CA PHE A 58 -0.68 -5.87 5.90
C PHE A 58 0.11 -4.66 5.38
N SER A 59 0.84 -4.85 4.28
CA SER A 59 1.68 -3.84 3.65
C SER A 59 1.23 -3.59 2.21
N LYS A 60 0.64 -2.42 1.95
CA LYS A 60 0.13 -1.99 0.63
C LYS A 60 -0.88 -2.95 -0.03
N ILE A 61 -1.76 -3.58 0.75
CA ILE A 61 -2.87 -4.40 0.24
C ILE A 61 -4.16 -3.57 0.29
N GLN A 62 -4.21 -2.52 -0.51
CA GLN A 62 -5.33 -1.56 -0.56
C GLN A 62 -6.47 -2.06 -1.45
N ASP A 63 -6.91 -3.30 -1.24
CA ASP A 63 -8.02 -3.93 -1.94
C ASP A 63 -8.83 -4.85 -1.00
N ALA A 64 -9.89 -5.44 -1.53
CA ALA A 64 -10.79 -6.30 -0.77
C ALA A 64 -10.15 -7.58 -0.22
N ARG A 65 -9.07 -8.08 -0.83
CA ARG A 65 -8.36 -9.26 -0.30
C ARG A 65 -7.78 -8.94 1.07
N GLY A 66 -7.21 -7.74 1.20
CA GLY A 66 -6.68 -7.23 2.47
C GLY A 66 -7.73 -7.17 3.57
N LEU A 67 -8.89 -6.57 3.28
CA LEU A 67 -9.98 -6.40 4.24
C LEU A 67 -10.61 -7.74 4.65
N ALA A 68 -10.94 -8.59 3.68
CA ALA A 68 -11.56 -9.89 3.94
C ALA A 68 -10.61 -10.79 4.77
N LEU A 69 -9.32 -10.80 4.43
CA LEU A 69 -8.34 -11.60 5.17
C LEU A 69 -8.09 -11.05 6.57
N ALA A 70 -7.99 -9.73 6.74
CA ALA A 70 -7.84 -9.13 8.07
C ALA A 70 -9.00 -9.56 9.00
N ARG A 71 -10.22 -9.55 8.47
CA ARG A 71 -11.41 -9.99 9.22
C ARG A 71 -11.37 -11.48 9.54
N GLU A 72 -11.05 -12.34 8.57
CA GLU A 72 -10.89 -13.79 8.79
C GLU A 72 -9.84 -14.09 9.86
N LEU A 73 -8.66 -13.44 9.76
CA LEU A 73 -7.56 -13.60 10.72
C LEU A 73 -7.97 -13.22 12.14
N ARG A 74 -8.64 -12.07 12.28
CA ARG A 74 -9.09 -11.59 13.57
C ARG A 74 -10.19 -12.47 14.15
N ALA A 75 -11.12 -12.97 13.33
CA ALA A 75 -12.14 -13.94 13.75
C ALA A 75 -11.51 -15.28 14.22
N LYS A 76 -10.38 -15.66 13.63
CA LYS A 76 -9.55 -16.80 14.07
C LYS A 76 -8.61 -16.46 15.22
N GLY A 77 -8.60 -15.23 15.70
CA GLY A 77 -7.82 -14.83 16.87
C GLY A 77 -6.38 -14.39 16.62
N ALA A 78 -5.96 -14.28 15.36
CA ALA A 78 -4.65 -13.76 15.04
C ALA A 78 -4.58 -12.25 15.29
N ARG A 79 -3.39 -11.75 15.62
CA ARG A 79 -3.13 -10.32 15.72
C ARG A 79 -2.95 -9.74 14.33
N VAL A 80 -3.69 -8.68 14.02
CA VAL A 80 -3.68 -8.03 12.71
C VAL A 80 -3.18 -6.61 12.85
N GLY A 81 -2.19 -6.24 12.06
CA GLY A 81 -1.75 -4.86 11.93
C GLY A 81 -1.68 -4.41 10.48
N VAL A 82 -1.61 -3.10 10.29
CA VAL A 82 -1.33 -2.48 8.98
C VAL A 82 -0.04 -1.67 9.04
N ASP A 83 0.72 -1.63 7.95
CA ASP A 83 1.91 -0.78 7.83
C ASP A 83 1.71 0.35 6.81
N LEU A 84 1.89 1.59 7.26
CA LEU A 84 1.57 2.83 6.54
C LEU A 84 2.82 3.69 6.35
N PHE A 85 3.34 3.78 5.12
CA PHE A 85 4.56 4.56 4.84
C PHE A 85 4.50 5.47 3.61
N ASP A 86 3.33 5.58 2.99
CA ASP A 86 3.03 6.56 1.94
C ASP A 86 1.75 7.32 2.31
N ASP A 87 1.80 8.65 2.35
CA ASP A 87 0.65 9.47 2.73
C ASP A 87 -0.31 9.67 1.56
N TYR A 88 -1.22 8.72 1.41
CA TYR A 88 -2.40 8.84 0.53
C TYR A 88 -3.66 9.23 1.29
N PHE A 89 -3.55 9.58 2.58
CA PHE A 89 -4.70 9.65 3.49
C PHE A 89 -4.95 11.05 4.02
N SER A 90 -3.96 11.94 4.00
CA SER A 90 -4.09 13.32 4.47
C SER A 90 -4.86 14.25 3.52
N GLN A 91 -5.02 13.87 2.25
CA GLN A 91 -5.70 14.69 1.23
C GLN A 91 -7.22 14.52 1.29
N LEU A 92 -7.86 15.07 2.31
CA LEU A 92 -9.29 14.87 2.58
C LEU A 92 -10.21 15.42 1.49
N SER A 93 -9.82 16.52 0.84
CA SER A 93 -10.63 17.20 -0.20
C SER A 93 -10.46 16.61 -1.60
N ASP A 94 -9.52 15.69 -1.81
CA ASP A 94 -9.27 15.09 -3.12
C ASP A 94 -9.99 13.74 -3.21
N ALA A 95 -10.99 13.68 -4.09
CA ALA A 95 -11.84 12.52 -4.31
C ALA A 95 -11.08 11.32 -4.89
N ARG A 96 -9.92 11.53 -5.54
CA ARG A 96 -9.08 10.44 -6.06
C ARG A 96 -8.56 9.52 -4.95
N PHE A 97 -8.41 10.05 -3.73
CA PHE A 97 -7.90 9.31 -2.56
C PHE A 97 -8.98 8.75 -1.66
N ALA A 98 -10.24 9.01 -1.97
CA ALA A 98 -11.34 8.56 -1.14
C ALA A 98 -11.43 7.02 -1.04
N PRO A 99 -11.14 6.21 -2.10
CA PRO A 99 -10.98 4.76 -1.95
C PRO A 99 -9.94 4.33 -0.91
N GLN A 100 -8.80 5.01 -0.83
CA GLN A 100 -7.73 4.72 0.12
C GLN A 100 -8.14 5.08 1.55
N ARG A 101 -8.87 6.19 1.73
CA ARG A 101 -9.41 6.59 3.04
C ARG A 101 -10.44 5.58 3.55
N LEU A 102 -11.37 5.16 2.69
CA LEU A 102 -12.36 4.14 3.01
C LEU A 102 -11.73 2.79 3.32
N TRP A 103 -10.68 2.43 2.57
CA TRP A 103 -9.91 1.23 2.87
C TRP A 103 -9.29 1.33 4.26
N LEU A 104 -8.67 2.47 4.58
CA LEU A 104 -8.00 2.66 5.86
C LEU A 104 -8.99 2.64 7.03
N GLU A 105 -10.15 3.27 6.88
CA GLU A 105 -11.25 3.23 7.86
C GLU A 105 -11.75 1.80 8.10
N GLN A 106 -12.02 1.04 7.03
CA GLN A 106 -12.42 -0.36 7.18
C GLN A 106 -11.31 -1.21 7.78
N MET A 107 -10.05 -0.96 7.41
CA MET A 107 -8.91 -1.68 7.95
C MET A 107 -8.70 -1.37 9.44
N ALA A 108 -8.93 -0.13 9.86
CA ALA A 108 -8.84 0.29 11.26
C ALA A 108 -9.77 -0.51 12.17
N HIS A 109 -10.99 -0.83 11.70
CA HIS A 109 -11.92 -1.70 12.43
C HIS A 109 -11.50 -3.18 12.49
N ASN A 110 -10.58 -3.61 11.64
CA ASN A 110 -10.12 -5.00 11.55
C ASN A 110 -8.64 -5.16 11.95
N SER A 111 -8.04 -4.15 12.58
CA SER A 111 -6.64 -4.15 13.01
C SER A 111 -6.53 -3.89 14.51
N ASP A 112 -5.63 -4.61 15.16
CA ASP A 112 -5.28 -4.46 16.57
C ASP A 112 -4.19 -3.40 16.79
N PHE A 113 -3.45 -3.06 15.74
CA PHE A 113 -2.41 -2.03 15.76
C PHE A 113 -2.13 -1.47 14.36
N PHE A 114 -1.35 -0.40 14.30
CA PHE A 114 -0.75 0.07 13.06
C PHE A 114 0.72 0.45 13.22
N LEU A 115 1.49 0.26 12.17
CA LEU A 115 2.85 0.76 12.02
C LEU A 115 2.84 1.92 11.03
N CYS A 116 3.76 2.86 11.21
CA CYS A 116 3.91 3.96 10.27
C CYS A 116 5.35 4.47 10.16
N SER A 117 5.70 5.12 9.05
CA SER A 117 7.08 5.56 8.77
C SER A 117 7.57 6.77 9.56
N THR A 118 6.66 7.61 10.06
CA THR A 118 7.01 8.90 10.68
C THR A 118 5.98 9.29 11.74
N PRO A 119 6.35 10.15 12.72
CA PRO A 119 5.38 10.73 13.66
C PRO A 119 4.24 11.48 12.97
N ARG A 120 4.54 12.16 11.85
CA ARG A 120 3.51 12.84 11.05
C ARG A 120 2.49 11.83 10.49
N MET A 121 2.97 10.70 9.97
CA MET A 121 2.09 9.65 9.47
C MET A 121 1.26 9.02 10.60
N GLN A 122 1.86 8.85 11.78
CA GLN A 122 1.13 8.38 12.96
C GLN A 122 -0.05 9.28 13.30
N HIS A 123 0.15 10.59 13.28
CA HIS A 123 -0.91 11.57 13.52
C HIS A 123 -2.02 11.49 12.46
N VAL A 124 -1.66 11.33 11.17
CA VAL A 124 -2.65 11.12 10.09
C VAL A 124 -3.44 9.82 10.33
N ALA A 125 -2.74 8.71 10.60
CA ALA A 125 -3.37 7.41 10.84
C ALA A 125 -4.31 7.43 12.06
N LYS A 126 -3.95 8.16 13.13
CA LYS A 126 -4.77 8.29 14.34
C LYS A 126 -6.17 8.86 14.09
N THR A 127 -6.36 9.64 13.02
CA THR A 127 -7.71 10.12 12.64
C THR A 127 -8.66 9.00 12.20
N TYR A 128 -8.13 7.85 11.77
CA TYR A 128 -8.89 6.66 11.38
C TYR A 128 -8.88 5.59 12.47
N PHE A 129 -7.74 5.43 13.16
CA PHE A 129 -7.51 4.36 14.12
C PHE A 129 -7.97 4.68 15.55
N GLY A 130 -8.25 5.95 15.87
CA GLY A 130 -8.64 6.36 17.23
C GLY A 130 -7.64 5.87 18.28
N ASP A 131 -8.12 5.11 19.27
CA ASP A 131 -7.30 4.61 20.37
C ASP A 131 -6.41 3.41 19.99
N THR A 132 -6.60 2.79 18.82
CA THR A 132 -5.80 1.63 18.40
C THR A 132 -4.30 1.94 18.47
N PRO A 133 -3.48 1.10 19.13
CA PRO A 133 -2.05 1.35 19.31
C PRO A 133 -1.32 1.56 17.98
N GLY A 134 -0.47 2.59 17.94
CA GLY A 134 0.33 2.94 16.76
C GLY A 134 1.81 3.02 17.10
N HIS A 135 2.67 2.51 16.23
CA HIS A 135 4.12 2.58 16.38
C HIS A 135 4.78 3.22 15.15
N VAL A 136 5.77 4.08 15.39
CA VAL A 136 6.62 4.62 14.32
C VAL A 136 7.74 3.63 14.10
N LEU A 137 7.71 2.93 12.96
CA LEU A 137 8.77 2.05 12.50
C LEU A 137 9.57 2.78 11.41
N ASN A 138 10.77 3.21 11.76
CA ASN A 138 11.64 3.88 10.80
C ASN A 138 12.24 2.88 9.80
N ASP A 139 12.73 3.40 8.68
CA ASP A 139 13.42 2.60 7.69
C ASP A 139 14.89 2.42 8.11
N PRO A 140 15.35 1.21 8.44
CA PRO A 140 16.70 1.02 8.96
C PRO A 140 17.79 1.16 7.90
N PHE A 141 19.00 1.55 8.33
CA PHE A 141 20.20 1.43 7.49
C PHE A 141 20.60 -0.04 7.31
N SER A 142 21.36 -0.34 6.24
CA SER A 142 21.88 -1.70 6.00
C SER A 142 23.11 -2.00 6.83
N THR A 143 24.17 -1.20 6.63
CA THR A 143 25.46 -1.31 7.30
C THR A 143 26.01 0.10 7.51
N PHE A 144 26.88 0.24 8.51
CA PHE A 144 27.64 1.46 8.72
C PHE A 144 29.02 1.06 9.23
N GLU A 145 29.99 1.16 8.34
CA GLU A 145 31.38 0.74 8.52
C GLU A 145 32.28 1.97 8.42
N PRO A 146 32.63 2.63 9.54
CA PRO A 146 33.30 3.93 9.53
C PRO A 146 34.57 3.96 8.67
N ASP A 147 35.42 2.93 8.75
CA ASP A 147 36.68 2.92 8.00
C ASP A 147 36.48 2.77 6.49
N ARG A 148 35.55 1.91 6.07
CA ARG A 148 35.16 1.82 4.65
C ARG A 148 34.58 3.15 4.17
N LEU A 149 33.71 3.77 4.97
CA LEU A 149 33.09 5.05 4.63
C LEU A 149 34.14 6.17 4.49
N ALA A 150 35.12 6.24 5.41
CA ALA A 150 36.22 7.20 5.31
C ALA A 150 36.97 7.06 3.99
N ALA A 151 37.35 5.83 3.62
CA ALA A 151 38.08 5.55 2.39
C ALA A 151 37.27 5.93 1.14
N VAL A 152 35.97 5.60 1.10
CA VAL A 152 35.07 5.94 0.00
C VAL A 152 34.93 7.46 -0.15
N ILE A 153 34.68 8.17 0.94
CA ILE A 153 34.49 9.63 0.92
C ILE A 153 35.77 10.34 0.49
N GLU A 154 36.93 9.92 1.01
CA GLU A 154 38.21 10.54 0.64
C GLU A 154 38.53 10.32 -0.83
N ASN A 155 38.27 9.12 -1.36
CA ASN A 155 38.42 8.85 -2.79
C ASN A 155 37.50 9.73 -3.66
N LYS A 156 36.23 9.87 -3.28
CA LYS A 156 35.28 10.73 -4.00
C LYS A 156 35.68 12.20 -3.96
N ARG A 157 36.09 12.69 -2.79
CA ARG A 157 36.59 14.05 -2.58
C ARG A 157 37.81 14.32 -3.46
N ARG A 158 38.84 13.48 -3.34
CA ARG A 158 40.08 13.61 -4.12
C ARG A 158 39.78 13.67 -5.61
N ARG A 159 38.99 12.71 -6.11
CA ARG A 159 38.59 12.68 -7.52
C ARG A 159 37.86 13.96 -7.94
N ALA A 160 36.90 14.44 -7.14
CA ALA A 160 36.17 15.66 -7.47
C ALA A 160 37.09 16.89 -7.57
N LEU A 161 38.08 17.00 -6.67
CA LEU A 161 39.07 18.08 -6.70
C LEU A 161 40.01 17.98 -7.90
N GLU A 162 40.50 16.76 -8.20
CA GLU A 162 41.43 16.48 -9.31
C GLU A 162 40.77 16.68 -10.68
N THR A 163 39.54 16.17 -10.87
CA THR A 163 38.86 16.25 -12.16
C THR A 163 38.03 17.51 -12.34
N ARG A 164 37.77 18.26 -11.25
CA ARG A 164 36.82 19.37 -11.21
C ARG A 164 35.41 18.96 -11.67
N VAL A 165 35.02 17.71 -11.43
CA VAL A 165 33.69 17.17 -11.74
C VAL A 165 32.98 16.74 -10.45
N ILE A 166 31.79 17.27 -10.21
CA ILE A 166 30.89 16.78 -9.16
C ILE A 166 29.98 15.72 -9.77
N ARG A 167 30.23 14.45 -9.41
CA ARG A 167 29.33 13.34 -9.73
C ARG A 167 28.13 13.37 -8.80
N VAL A 168 26.95 13.54 -9.39
CA VAL A 168 25.67 13.65 -8.71
C VAL A 168 24.81 12.45 -9.09
N VAL A 169 24.16 11.84 -8.12
CA VAL A 169 23.11 10.85 -8.35
C VAL A 169 21.77 11.36 -7.85
N TRP A 170 20.74 11.17 -8.67
CA TRP A 170 19.35 11.14 -8.21
C TRP A 170 18.85 9.70 -8.40
N PHE A 171 18.27 9.10 -7.35
CA PHE A 171 17.75 7.73 -7.43
C PHE A 171 16.40 7.61 -6.73
N GLY A 172 15.45 6.87 -7.31
CA GLY A 172 14.16 6.60 -6.69
C GLY A 172 13.04 6.38 -7.70
N MET A 173 11.80 6.35 -7.21
CA MET A 173 10.62 6.30 -8.09
C MET A 173 10.45 7.66 -8.78
N GLY A 174 10.52 7.68 -10.10
CA GLY A 174 10.45 8.89 -10.92
C GLY A 174 9.06 9.41 -11.14
N ASP A 175 8.04 8.57 -10.93
CA ASP A 175 6.66 8.91 -11.16
C ASP A 175 5.76 8.57 -9.96
N ASN A 176 4.64 9.29 -9.88
CA ASN A 176 3.54 8.97 -8.99
C ASN A 176 2.24 9.29 -9.73
N PRO A 177 1.25 8.39 -9.72
CA PRO A 177 0.02 8.58 -10.49
C PRO A 177 -0.83 9.76 -10.00
N ASN A 178 -0.62 10.23 -8.77
CA ASN A 178 -1.51 11.21 -8.14
C ASN A 178 -0.83 12.55 -7.82
N PHE A 179 0.50 12.56 -7.70
CA PHE A 179 1.28 13.71 -7.24
C PHE A 179 2.45 14.02 -8.19
N PRO A 180 2.74 15.30 -8.47
CA PRO A 180 3.93 15.70 -9.23
C PRO A 180 5.19 15.61 -8.34
N VAL A 181 5.61 14.40 -7.98
CA VAL A 181 6.89 14.11 -7.29
C VAL A 181 7.90 13.45 -8.23
N GLY A 182 9.11 13.19 -7.73
CA GLY A 182 10.06 12.32 -8.40
C GLY A 182 10.86 13.09 -9.45
N LEU A 183 10.67 12.77 -10.73
CA LEU A 183 11.28 13.53 -11.83
C LEU A 183 10.79 14.98 -11.86
N HIS A 184 9.54 15.25 -11.45
CA HIS A 184 9.03 16.60 -11.31
C HIS A 184 9.84 17.42 -10.29
N ASP A 185 10.19 16.83 -9.14
CA ASP A 185 11.05 17.48 -8.14
C ASP A 185 12.45 17.71 -8.70
N LEU A 186 13.03 16.68 -9.32
CA LEU A 186 14.36 16.77 -9.93
C LEU A 186 14.47 17.93 -10.92
N VAL A 187 13.49 18.08 -11.82
CA VAL A 187 13.50 19.15 -12.82
C VAL A 187 13.22 20.51 -12.21
N SER A 188 12.27 20.60 -11.28
CA SER A 188 11.90 21.87 -10.62
C SER A 188 13.09 22.48 -9.87
N TYR A 189 13.90 21.64 -9.21
CA TYR A 189 15.06 22.09 -8.45
C TYR A 189 16.39 21.92 -9.20
N GLY A 190 16.40 21.35 -10.40
CA GLY A 190 17.62 21.02 -11.14
C GLY A 190 18.51 22.22 -11.47
N ARG A 191 17.94 23.43 -11.49
CA ARG A 191 18.71 24.68 -11.65
C ARG A 191 19.70 24.93 -10.50
N LEU A 192 19.45 24.41 -9.30
CA LEU A 192 20.36 24.57 -8.16
C LEU A 192 21.73 23.95 -8.46
N LEU A 193 21.76 22.85 -9.21
CA LEU A 193 22.99 22.18 -9.59
C LEU A 193 23.86 23.04 -10.54
N LYS A 194 23.33 24.08 -11.20
CA LYS A 194 24.16 25.05 -11.95
C LYS A 194 25.17 25.79 -11.09
N SER A 195 24.94 25.88 -9.78
CA SER A 195 25.81 26.63 -8.88
C SER A 195 27.17 25.93 -8.66
N PHE A 196 27.26 24.63 -8.97
CA PHE A 196 28.54 23.95 -9.11
C PHE A 196 29.36 24.51 -10.29
N VAL A 197 28.71 24.80 -11.41
CA VAL A 197 29.37 25.38 -12.60
C VAL A 197 29.89 26.78 -12.30
N THR A 198 29.12 27.60 -11.59
CA THR A 198 29.56 28.95 -11.21
C THR A 198 30.73 28.94 -10.22
N THR A 199 31.01 27.82 -9.56
CA THR A 199 32.16 27.63 -8.66
C THR A 199 33.32 26.86 -9.33
N GLY A 200 33.26 26.70 -10.65
CA GLY A 200 34.32 26.09 -11.45
C GLY A 200 34.35 24.56 -11.39
N PHE A 201 33.20 23.92 -11.18
CA PHE A 201 33.04 22.47 -11.28
C PHE A 201 32.01 22.09 -12.34
N GLU A 202 32.30 21.07 -13.14
CA GLU A 202 31.30 20.44 -13.99
C GLU A 202 30.36 19.54 -13.20
N VAL A 203 29.16 19.29 -13.72
CA VAL A 203 28.16 18.40 -13.12
C VAL A 203 27.94 17.20 -14.02
N ASP A 204 28.22 16.02 -13.47
CA ASP A 204 27.87 14.73 -14.08
C ASP A 204 26.68 14.15 -13.31
N LEU A 205 25.47 14.32 -13.84
CA LEU A 205 24.24 13.83 -13.21
C LEU A 205 23.86 12.46 -13.77
N LYS A 206 23.77 11.47 -12.88
CA LYS A 206 23.08 10.20 -13.15
C LYS A 206 21.70 10.15 -12.49
N VAL A 207 20.71 9.70 -13.25
CA VAL A 207 19.31 9.51 -12.83
C VAL A 207 18.98 8.02 -12.88
N LEU A 208 18.79 7.41 -11.71
CA LEU A 208 18.32 6.03 -11.55
C LEU A 208 16.83 6.03 -11.23
N THR A 209 15.99 5.53 -12.13
CA THR A 209 14.54 5.53 -11.94
C THR A 209 13.86 4.28 -12.46
N ASN A 210 12.63 4.01 -12.04
CA ASN A 210 11.82 2.94 -12.60
C ASN A 210 11.47 3.19 -14.08
N LEU A 211 11.38 2.12 -14.88
CA LEU A 211 11.10 2.18 -16.33
C LEU A 211 9.81 2.94 -16.68
N ARG A 212 8.76 2.80 -15.86
CA ARG A 212 7.47 3.49 -16.06
C ARG A 212 7.60 5.03 -16.07
N ALA A 213 8.57 5.59 -15.35
CA ALA A 213 8.83 7.02 -15.35
C ALA A 213 9.62 7.52 -16.58
N LEU A 214 10.10 6.61 -17.43
CA LEU A 214 10.89 6.91 -18.64
C LEU A 214 10.06 6.89 -19.92
N ASP A 215 8.79 7.29 -19.82
CA ASP A 215 7.94 7.54 -20.98
C ASP A 215 8.36 8.83 -21.72
N GLY A 216 7.64 9.16 -22.80
CA GLY A 216 7.92 10.37 -23.59
C GLY A 216 7.84 11.66 -22.76
N GLY A 217 6.94 11.73 -21.77
CA GLY A 217 6.80 12.87 -20.87
C GLY A 217 7.98 12.98 -19.89
N GLY A 218 8.34 11.88 -19.24
CA GLY A 218 9.50 11.78 -18.34
C GLY A 218 10.81 12.17 -19.02
N LEU A 219 11.07 11.64 -20.21
CA LEU A 219 12.26 11.98 -20.99
C LEU A 219 12.25 13.45 -21.44
N ALA A 220 11.09 13.99 -21.84
CA ALA A 220 10.96 15.40 -22.18
C ALA A 220 11.22 16.32 -20.96
N MET A 221 10.80 15.92 -19.76
CA MET A 221 11.11 16.63 -18.52
C MET A 221 12.62 16.64 -18.26
N LEU A 222 13.29 15.49 -18.33
CA LEU A 222 14.73 15.38 -18.09
C LEU A 222 15.56 16.21 -19.07
N ARG A 223 15.12 16.34 -20.33
CA ARG A 223 15.76 17.23 -21.33
C ARG A 223 15.73 18.72 -20.97
N ARG A 224 14.88 19.14 -20.03
CA ARG A 224 14.81 20.53 -19.54
C ARG A 224 15.84 20.83 -18.46
N LEU A 225 16.52 19.81 -17.94
CA LEU A 225 17.62 20.00 -17.00
C LEU A 225 18.74 20.80 -17.69
N PRO A 226 19.50 21.59 -16.92
CA PRO A 226 20.54 22.44 -17.48
C PRO A 226 21.81 21.69 -17.91
N PHE A 227 21.86 20.40 -17.65
CA PHE A 227 22.89 19.44 -18.07
C PHE A 227 22.18 18.23 -18.66
N ARG A 228 22.88 17.45 -19.47
CA ARG A 228 22.37 16.21 -20.05
C ARG A 228 22.60 15.06 -19.05
N PRO A 229 21.56 14.55 -18.36
CA PRO A 229 21.75 13.45 -17.43
C PRO A 229 22.04 12.12 -18.16
N ALA A 230 22.84 11.26 -17.54
CA ALA A 230 22.81 9.84 -17.81
C ALA A 230 21.59 9.23 -17.13
N VAL A 231 20.76 8.48 -17.86
CA VAL A 231 19.50 7.94 -17.33
C VAL A 231 19.54 6.43 -17.44
N GLU A 232 19.31 5.74 -16.34
CA GLU A 232 19.31 4.29 -16.27
C GLU A 232 18.10 3.78 -15.48
N GLU A 233 17.63 2.59 -15.85
CA GLU A 233 16.65 1.88 -15.03
C GLU A 233 17.26 1.52 -13.67
N TRP A 234 16.51 1.80 -12.61
CA TRP A 234 16.89 1.51 -11.25
C TRP A 234 16.95 0.00 -11.00
N THR A 235 18.05 -0.44 -10.42
CA THR A 235 18.18 -1.73 -9.75
C THR A 235 18.95 -1.50 -8.45
N GLU A 236 18.83 -2.40 -7.48
CA GLU A 236 19.60 -2.29 -6.24
C GLU A 236 21.12 -2.27 -6.50
N ALA A 237 21.62 -3.14 -7.38
CA ALA A 237 23.03 -3.17 -7.74
C ALA A 237 23.50 -1.84 -8.36
N ARG A 238 22.67 -1.22 -9.21
CA ARG A 238 22.99 0.10 -9.80
C ARG A 238 22.91 1.21 -8.76
N GLU A 239 21.93 1.18 -7.86
CA GLU A 239 21.84 2.13 -6.74
C GLU A 239 23.13 2.10 -5.90
N VAL A 240 23.58 0.91 -5.49
CA VAL A 240 24.82 0.74 -4.74
C VAL A 240 26.02 1.27 -5.53
N ALA A 241 26.20 0.84 -6.77
CA ALA A 241 27.32 1.27 -7.60
C ALA A 241 27.34 2.79 -7.82
N CYS A 242 26.17 3.41 -8.04
CA CYS A 242 26.09 4.86 -8.23
C CYS A 242 26.29 5.63 -6.94
N LEU A 243 25.86 5.09 -5.79
CA LEU A 243 26.17 5.67 -4.49
C LEU A 243 27.66 5.55 -4.19
N GLU A 244 28.31 4.43 -4.49
CA GLU A 244 29.77 4.28 -4.33
C GLU A 244 30.56 5.23 -5.25
N ASP A 245 30.00 5.57 -6.41
CA ASP A 245 30.63 6.47 -7.36
C ASP A 245 30.28 7.96 -7.17
N SER A 246 29.12 8.30 -6.64
CA SER A 246 28.69 9.71 -6.59
C SER A 246 29.19 10.39 -5.33
N LEU A 247 29.70 11.62 -5.46
CA LEU A 247 30.02 12.46 -4.30
C LEU A 247 28.73 12.98 -3.65
N VAL A 248 27.72 13.29 -4.47
CA VAL A 248 26.48 13.94 -4.04
C VAL A 248 25.25 13.12 -4.44
N ALA A 249 24.34 12.90 -3.50
CA ALA A 249 22.97 12.48 -3.76
C ALA A 249 22.08 13.71 -3.74
N PHE A 250 21.49 14.07 -4.88
CA PHE A 250 20.57 15.19 -4.96
C PHE A 250 19.15 14.72 -4.68
N LEU A 251 18.61 15.12 -3.52
CA LEU A 251 17.30 14.68 -3.02
C LEU A 251 16.37 15.90 -2.87
N PRO A 252 15.91 16.51 -3.97
CA PRO A 252 14.94 17.60 -3.89
C PRO A 252 13.56 17.07 -3.48
N VAL A 253 12.85 17.86 -2.68
CA VAL A 253 11.52 17.54 -2.17
C VAL A 253 10.62 18.77 -2.29
N ASN A 254 9.51 18.68 -3.01
CA ASN A 254 8.49 19.72 -2.97
C ASN A 254 7.59 19.62 -1.74
N ALA A 255 7.03 20.76 -1.32
CA ALA A 255 6.05 20.82 -0.23
C ALA A 255 4.66 20.44 -0.77
N GLN A 256 4.29 19.17 -0.63
CA GLN A 256 2.93 18.69 -0.92
C GLN A 256 2.53 17.58 0.05
N GLY A 257 1.23 17.31 0.14
CA GLY A 257 0.66 16.36 1.10
C GLY A 257 1.35 15.00 1.13
N PHE A 258 1.70 14.45 -0.03
CA PHE A 258 2.41 13.17 -0.12
C PHE A 258 3.79 13.17 0.53
N SER A 259 4.50 14.29 0.45
CA SER A 259 5.91 14.40 0.87
C SER A 259 6.05 14.61 2.38
N ILE A 260 5.03 15.11 3.08
CA ILE A 260 5.14 15.52 4.48
C ILE A 260 5.38 14.36 5.46
N ALA A 261 5.04 13.14 5.08
CA ALA A 261 5.12 11.96 5.94
C ALA A 261 6.04 10.86 5.37
N LYS A 262 6.89 11.21 4.39
CA LYS A 262 7.83 10.28 3.77
C LYS A 262 8.94 9.87 4.73
N SER A 263 9.44 8.65 4.56
CA SER A 263 10.56 8.14 5.37
C SER A 263 11.89 8.78 4.97
N LEU A 264 12.88 8.62 5.85
CA LEU A 264 14.24 9.15 5.65
C LEU A 264 15.12 8.24 4.78
N ASN A 265 14.57 7.17 4.18
CA ASN A 265 15.36 6.07 3.61
C ASN A 265 16.37 6.46 2.53
N ARG A 266 16.03 7.40 1.63
CA ARG A 266 16.95 7.86 0.58
C ARG A 266 18.14 8.61 1.17
N ALA A 267 17.89 9.49 2.15
CA ALA A 267 18.95 10.22 2.83
C ALA A 267 19.82 9.27 3.65
N VAL A 268 19.21 8.41 4.48
CA VAL A 268 19.94 7.39 5.26
C VAL A 268 20.80 6.51 4.36
N THR A 269 20.22 5.97 3.27
CA THR A 269 20.94 5.10 2.31
C THR A 269 22.10 5.83 1.63
N ALA A 270 21.94 7.12 1.28
CA ALA A 270 23.02 7.91 0.71
C ALA A 270 24.14 8.17 1.72
N LEU A 271 23.81 8.57 2.95
CA LEU A 271 24.78 8.83 4.02
C LEU A 271 25.57 7.56 4.37
N THR A 272 24.88 6.41 4.52
CA THR A 272 25.54 5.12 4.79
C THR A 272 26.24 4.53 3.55
N GLY A 273 26.05 5.11 2.37
CA GLY A 273 26.82 4.82 1.15
C GLY A 273 28.04 5.73 0.96
N GLY A 274 28.34 6.59 1.94
CA GLY A 274 29.46 7.53 1.88
C GLY A 274 29.23 8.65 0.88
N THR A 275 27.99 9.08 0.70
CA THR A 275 27.58 10.12 -0.26
C THR A 275 27.03 11.33 0.50
N GLN A 276 27.48 12.53 0.14
CA GLN A 276 26.93 13.76 0.70
C GLN A 276 25.50 13.94 0.21
N VAL A 277 24.58 14.43 1.05
CA VAL A 277 23.20 14.68 0.62
C VAL A 277 23.02 16.17 0.35
N LEU A 278 22.57 16.52 -0.86
CA LEU A 278 22.09 17.86 -1.19
C LEU A 278 20.57 17.81 -1.25
N CYS A 279 19.90 18.41 -0.26
CA CYS A 279 18.45 18.45 -0.14
C CYS A 279 17.93 19.87 -0.33
N ALA A 280 17.00 20.05 -1.27
CA ALA A 280 16.35 21.33 -1.56
C ALA A 280 14.83 21.23 -1.37
N GLY A 281 14.21 22.36 -1.01
CA GLY A 281 12.77 22.49 -0.87
C GLY A 281 12.27 22.18 0.54
N TYR A 282 11.23 21.35 0.65
CA TYR A 282 10.58 21.01 1.92
C TYR A 282 11.55 20.27 2.86
N PRO A 283 11.57 20.59 4.16
CA PRO A 283 12.55 20.05 5.11
C PRO A 283 12.20 18.62 5.57
N LEU A 284 11.97 17.70 4.62
CA LEU A 284 11.65 16.30 4.89
C LEU A 284 12.71 15.62 5.75
N TYR A 285 13.98 15.93 5.47
CA TYR A 285 15.12 15.31 6.14
C TYR A 285 15.65 16.17 7.31
N ALA A 286 14.84 17.05 7.91
CA ALA A 286 15.24 17.89 9.04
C ALA A 286 15.91 17.11 10.21
N PRO A 287 15.49 15.88 10.57
CA PRO A 287 16.19 15.11 11.60
C PRO A 287 17.67 14.81 11.29
N LEU A 288 18.11 14.96 10.04
CA LEU A 288 19.50 14.73 9.62
C LEU A 288 20.26 16.02 9.31
N HIS A 289 19.71 17.21 9.63
CA HIS A 289 20.16 18.51 9.10
C HIS A 289 21.68 18.78 9.19
N ASP A 290 22.34 18.36 10.27
CA ASP A 290 23.79 18.53 10.47
C ASP A 290 24.61 17.83 9.38
N PHE A 291 24.05 16.79 8.75
CA PHE A 291 24.70 15.97 7.73
C PHE A 291 24.27 16.29 6.30
N LEU A 292 23.40 17.30 6.11
CA LEU A 292 22.84 17.65 4.80
C LEU A 292 23.35 19.00 4.31
N TYR A 293 23.52 19.14 3.01
CA TYR A 293 23.66 20.44 2.37
C TYR A 293 22.32 20.91 1.84
N HIS A 294 22.02 22.20 1.99
CA HIS A 294 20.87 22.84 1.36
C HIS A 294 21.25 23.71 0.17
N ARG A 295 22.54 24.00 0.04
CA ARG A 295 23.10 24.92 -0.96
C ARG A 295 24.41 24.34 -1.50
N PRO A 296 24.59 24.26 -2.83
CA PRO A 296 25.83 23.76 -3.44
C PRO A 296 27.08 24.52 -3.00
N GLU A 297 26.97 25.82 -2.74
CA GLU A 297 28.10 26.68 -2.38
C GLU A 297 28.72 26.26 -1.04
N ALA A 298 27.88 25.88 -0.07
CA ALA A 298 28.35 25.35 1.21
C ALA A 298 29.07 24.01 1.03
N LEU A 299 28.54 23.14 0.15
CA LEU A 299 29.19 21.87 -0.18
C LEU A 299 30.56 22.09 -0.81
N ILE A 300 30.67 23.00 -1.78
CA ILE A 300 31.94 23.29 -2.44
C ILE A 300 32.96 23.92 -1.49
N LYS A 301 32.51 24.80 -0.59
CA LYS A 301 33.38 25.34 0.47
C LYS A 301 33.96 24.21 1.32
N ASP A 302 33.10 23.36 1.87
CA ASP A 302 33.50 22.24 2.73
C ASP A 302 34.32 21.20 1.96
N LEU A 303 34.07 21.00 0.67
CA LEU A 303 34.86 20.15 -0.21
C LEU A 303 36.31 20.65 -0.33
N ASN A 304 36.49 21.95 -0.58
CA ASN A 304 37.82 22.56 -0.73
C ASN A 304 38.57 22.62 0.61
N GLU A 305 37.86 22.89 1.71
CA GLU A 305 38.44 22.95 3.05
C GLU A 305 38.69 21.57 3.67
N GLY A 306 38.17 20.50 3.04
CA GLY A 306 38.26 19.14 3.56
C GLY A 306 37.35 18.85 4.75
N ASN A 307 36.31 19.68 4.93
CA ASN A 307 35.38 19.68 6.06
C ASN A 307 33.99 19.16 5.68
N LEU A 308 33.91 18.19 4.77
CA LEU A 308 32.61 17.62 4.36
C LEU A 308 31.78 17.15 5.56
N ARG A 309 30.48 17.44 5.57
CA ARG A 309 29.53 17.06 6.63
C ARG A 309 29.49 15.56 6.91
N VAL A 310 29.63 14.72 5.88
CA VAL A 310 29.92 13.29 6.08
C VAL A 310 31.42 13.10 5.87
N SER A 311 32.15 12.93 6.97
CA SER A 311 33.60 12.71 6.99
C SER A 311 34.00 11.99 8.28
N ARG A 312 35.26 11.56 8.36
CA ARG A 312 35.78 10.82 9.53
C ARG A 312 35.59 11.58 10.85
N SER A 313 35.76 12.90 10.86
CA SER A 313 35.57 13.72 12.07
C SER A 313 34.11 13.75 12.55
N HIS A 314 33.15 13.50 11.66
CA HIS A 314 31.72 13.56 11.95
C HIS A 314 31.07 12.19 12.16
N PHE A 315 31.79 11.07 11.99
CA PHE A 315 31.19 9.73 12.06
C PHE A 315 30.62 9.36 13.43
N SER A 316 31.22 9.83 14.53
CA SER A 316 30.66 9.59 15.86
C SER A 316 29.28 10.23 16.00
N ALA A 317 29.17 11.50 15.61
CA ALA A 317 27.89 12.23 15.62
C ALA A 317 26.88 11.62 14.64
N LEU A 318 27.32 11.23 13.43
CA LEU A 318 26.45 10.58 12.45
C LEU A 318 25.95 9.23 12.96
N ARG A 319 26.81 8.42 13.59
CA ARG A 319 26.42 7.15 14.22
C ARG A 319 25.36 7.39 15.27
N GLU A 320 25.57 8.31 16.19
CA GLU A 320 24.61 8.64 17.24
C GLU A 320 23.24 9.03 16.64
N GLN A 321 23.25 9.84 15.58
CA GLN A 321 22.01 10.25 14.92
C GLN A 321 21.33 9.10 14.18
N LEU A 322 22.09 8.25 13.49
CA LEU A 322 21.57 7.05 12.83
C LEU A 322 21.03 6.03 13.84
N ASP A 323 21.64 5.92 15.02
CA ASP A 323 21.19 5.05 16.11
C ASP A 323 19.83 5.46 16.64
N LYS A 324 19.55 6.77 16.70
CA LYS A 324 18.24 7.30 17.09
C LYS A 324 17.16 7.12 16.01
N LEU A 325 17.54 7.13 14.73
CA LEU A 325 16.59 7.27 13.62
C LEU A 325 16.41 6.01 12.77
N SER A 326 17.36 5.09 12.76
CA SER A 326 17.43 4.05 11.71
C SER A 326 18.31 2.84 12.06
N ASN A 327 18.69 2.64 13.32
CA ASN A 327 19.49 1.48 13.68
C ASN A 327 18.62 0.22 13.72
N PRO A 328 18.96 -0.83 12.95
CA PRO A 328 18.13 -2.02 12.84
C PRO A 328 17.93 -2.76 14.18
N ASP A 329 18.91 -2.74 15.08
CA ASP A 329 18.79 -3.35 16.42
C ASP A 329 17.84 -2.58 17.32
N VAL A 330 17.93 -1.24 17.31
CA VAL A 330 17.05 -0.36 18.09
C VAL A 330 15.61 -0.47 17.59
N GLU A 331 15.40 -0.39 16.28
CA GLU A 331 14.08 -0.51 15.66
C GLU A 331 13.47 -1.92 15.88
N ALA A 332 14.27 -2.99 15.77
CA ALA A 332 13.79 -4.34 16.03
C ALA A 332 13.39 -4.54 17.51
N ALA A 333 14.18 -4.02 18.45
CA ALA A 333 13.85 -4.09 19.88
C ALA A 333 12.58 -3.31 20.19
N ALA A 334 12.47 -2.08 19.68
CA ALA A 334 11.28 -1.24 19.86
C ALA A 334 10.02 -1.88 19.26
N LEU A 335 10.14 -2.49 18.08
CA LEU A 335 9.04 -3.23 17.45
C LEU A 335 8.63 -4.45 18.27
N CYS A 336 9.58 -5.26 18.75
CA CYS A 336 9.28 -6.42 19.60
C CYS A 336 8.55 -5.99 20.89
N THR A 337 9.08 -4.99 21.61
CA THR A 337 8.44 -4.45 22.81
C THR A 337 7.04 -3.91 22.50
N PHE A 338 6.87 -3.16 21.41
CA PHE A 338 5.56 -2.68 21.01
C PHE A 338 4.58 -3.83 20.76
N LEU A 339 4.98 -4.83 19.98
CA LEU A 339 4.12 -5.99 19.68
C LEU A 339 3.79 -6.82 20.92
N GLU A 340 4.61 -6.81 21.96
CA GLU A 340 4.27 -7.43 23.26
C GLU A 340 3.18 -6.66 24.01
N THR A 341 3.08 -5.34 23.83
CA THR A 341 2.01 -4.52 24.42
C THR A 341 0.68 -4.61 23.68
N VAL A 342 0.69 -5.06 22.42
CA VAL A 342 -0.53 -5.27 21.63
C VAL A 342 -1.20 -6.56 22.11
N ASN A 343 -2.19 -6.40 22.99
CA ASN A 343 -3.03 -7.49 23.47
C ASN A 343 -3.71 -8.20 22.31
N SER A 344 -3.66 -9.54 22.30
CA SER A 344 -4.54 -10.29 21.40
C SER A 344 -6.00 -10.05 21.82
N PRO A 345 -6.91 -9.76 20.88
CA PRO A 345 -8.32 -9.47 21.19
C PRO A 345 -9.04 -10.61 21.91
N ILE A 346 -8.49 -11.84 21.92
CA ILE A 346 -9.08 -13.01 22.61
C ILE A 346 -8.90 -12.97 24.15
N GLY A 347 -8.23 -11.95 24.71
CA GLY A 347 -8.07 -11.81 26.16
C GLY A 347 -9.37 -11.61 26.96
N THR A 348 -10.49 -11.27 26.31
CA THR A 348 -11.81 -11.24 26.96
C THR A 348 -12.46 -12.61 26.96
N ASN A 349 -12.17 -13.41 27.99
CA ASN A 349 -12.98 -14.52 28.54
C ASN A 349 -14.08 -15.10 27.63
N ILE A 350 -13.71 -15.86 26.59
CA ILE A 350 -14.63 -16.84 25.96
C ILE A 350 -14.52 -18.21 26.68
N ALA A 351 -14.01 -18.22 27.91
CA ALA A 351 -14.13 -19.37 28.80
C ALA A 351 -15.55 -19.40 29.39
N GLY A 352 -16.55 -19.76 28.57
CA GLY A 352 -17.94 -19.89 29.05
C GLY A 352 -19.03 -19.89 27.99
N ILE A 353 -18.75 -19.51 26.74
CA ILE A 353 -19.75 -19.55 25.66
C ILE A 353 -19.64 -20.91 24.95
N THR A 354 -20.58 -21.81 25.24
CA THR A 354 -20.59 -23.23 24.83
C THR A 354 -20.78 -23.49 23.33
N LYS A 355 -21.02 -22.46 22.52
CA LYS A 355 -20.81 -22.49 21.06
C LYS A 355 -20.84 -21.05 20.58
N PRO A 356 -19.80 -20.51 19.92
CA PRO A 356 -19.94 -19.20 19.29
C PRO A 356 -21.14 -19.26 18.33
N PRO A 357 -21.98 -18.21 18.27
CA PRO A 357 -23.03 -18.13 17.25
C PRO A 357 -22.39 -18.38 15.88
N GLU A 358 -23.10 -19.07 15.00
CA GLU A 358 -22.63 -19.31 13.62
C GLU A 358 -22.22 -17.97 13.02
N GLN A 359 -20.93 -17.77 12.80
CA GLN A 359 -20.44 -16.53 12.23
C GLN A 359 -20.97 -16.44 10.80
N PRO A 360 -21.49 -15.27 10.39
CA PRO A 360 -21.93 -15.07 9.01
C PRO A 360 -20.75 -15.37 8.08
N ARG A 361 -21.04 -16.02 6.96
CA ARG A 361 -20.00 -16.42 6.02
C ARG A 361 -19.50 -15.21 5.24
N LEU A 362 -18.21 -15.17 4.96
CA LEU A 362 -17.61 -14.07 4.19
C LEU A 362 -18.02 -14.15 2.71
N ALA A 363 -18.38 -13.01 2.14
CA ALA A 363 -18.68 -12.85 0.73
C ALA A 363 -18.01 -11.59 0.17
N ILE A 364 -17.41 -11.69 -1.02
CA ILE A 364 -16.92 -10.54 -1.77
C ILE A 364 -17.93 -10.21 -2.86
N ILE A 365 -18.49 -9.00 -2.84
CA ILE A 365 -19.31 -8.48 -3.93
C ILE A 365 -18.44 -7.66 -4.89
N HIS A 366 -18.50 -8.03 -6.17
CA HIS A 366 -17.67 -7.47 -7.22
C HIS A 366 -18.31 -6.25 -7.88
N GLY A 367 -17.54 -5.18 -8.07
CA GLY A 367 -17.94 -3.96 -8.78
C GLY A 367 -17.39 -3.87 -10.21
N GLU A 368 -17.32 -2.65 -10.75
CA GLU A 368 -16.90 -2.35 -12.14
C GLU A 368 -15.40 -2.49 -12.41
N ARG A 369 -14.57 -2.25 -11.41
CA ARG A 369 -13.09 -2.27 -11.45
C ARG A 369 -12.48 -3.48 -10.74
N THR A 370 -13.30 -4.48 -10.40
CA THR A 370 -12.78 -5.69 -9.78
C THR A 370 -11.78 -6.40 -10.68
N THR A 371 -10.87 -7.15 -10.08
CA THR A 371 -9.90 -7.97 -10.81
C THR A 371 -10.17 -9.45 -10.61
N GLY A 372 -9.76 -10.27 -11.57
CA GLY A 372 -9.81 -11.73 -11.43
C GLY A 372 -8.97 -12.25 -10.26
N ALA A 373 -7.98 -11.48 -9.78
CA ALA A 373 -7.19 -11.84 -8.60
C ALA A 373 -8.04 -11.85 -7.33
N ILE A 374 -8.94 -10.88 -7.14
CA ILE A 374 -9.85 -10.83 -5.98
C ILE A 374 -10.79 -12.05 -6.00
N HIS A 375 -11.37 -12.35 -7.16
CA HIS A 375 -12.24 -13.51 -7.35
C HIS A 375 -11.52 -14.83 -7.01
N LYS A 376 -10.36 -15.09 -7.64
CA LYS A 376 -9.56 -16.29 -7.38
C LYS A 376 -9.11 -16.40 -5.93
N PHE A 377 -8.87 -15.26 -5.28
CA PHE A 377 -8.53 -15.23 -3.86
C PHE A 377 -9.71 -15.66 -2.99
N ALA A 378 -10.91 -15.13 -3.25
CA ALA A 378 -12.13 -15.53 -2.55
C ALA A 378 -12.43 -17.03 -2.70
N GLN A 379 -12.36 -17.55 -3.94
CA GLN A 379 -12.65 -18.97 -4.18
C GLN A 379 -11.69 -19.90 -3.45
N ARG A 380 -10.39 -19.58 -3.43
CA ARG A 380 -9.40 -20.39 -2.72
C ARG A 380 -9.74 -20.49 -1.23
N ARG A 381 -10.21 -19.40 -0.60
CA ARG A 381 -10.53 -19.34 0.84
C ARG A 381 -11.90 -19.88 1.23
N ASP A 382 -12.56 -20.52 0.28
CA ASP A 382 -13.95 -20.92 0.41
C ASP A 382 -14.88 -19.76 0.81
N TRP A 383 -14.69 -18.59 0.21
CA TRP A 383 -15.63 -17.46 0.32
C TRP A 383 -16.52 -17.40 -0.90
N LEU A 384 -17.68 -16.75 -0.78
CA LEU A 384 -18.52 -16.45 -1.94
C LEU A 384 -17.93 -15.29 -2.73
N SER A 385 -17.77 -15.48 -4.03
CA SER A 385 -17.45 -14.43 -5.00
C SER A 385 -18.73 -14.09 -5.76
N LEU A 386 -19.29 -12.91 -5.52
CA LEU A 386 -20.62 -12.53 -5.98
C LEU A 386 -20.53 -11.35 -6.95
N ALA A 387 -20.92 -11.53 -8.20
CA ALA A 387 -20.99 -10.43 -9.17
C ALA A 387 -22.23 -9.56 -8.92
N SER A 388 -22.04 -8.25 -9.08
CA SER A 388 -23.15 -7.30 -9.22
C SER A 388 -23.44 -7.06 -10.70
N PRO A 389 -24.56 -6.41 -11.05
CA PRO A 389 -24.90 -6.07 -12.44
C PRO A 389 -23.87 -5.17 -13.15
N VAL A 390 -22.95 -4.55 -12.40
CA VAL A 390 -21.87 -3.72 -12.96
C VAL A 390 -20.52 -4.45 -13.06
N THR A 391 -20.45 -5.71 -12.62
CA THR A 391 -19.22 -6.51 -12.73
C THR A 391 -18.82 -6.72 -14.18
N PRO A 392 -17.54 -6.53 -14.56
CA PRO A 392 -17.07 -6.82 -15.90
C PRO A 392 -17.36 -8.26 -16.32
N THR A 393 -17.79 -8.42 -17.56
CA THR A 393 -17.96 -9.75 -18.17
C THR A 393 -16.63 -10.52 -18.17
N GLY A 394 -16.68 -11.83 -17.96
CA GLY A 394 -15.50 -12.70 -18.01
C GLY A 394 -14.89 -13.06 -16.66
N ILE A 395 -15.43 -12.53 -15.56
CA ILE A 395 -15.10 -12.99 -14.20
C ILE A 395 -16.10 -14.09 -13.83
N ALA A 396 -15.59 -15.31 -13.64
CA ALA A 396 -16.39 -16.50 -13.36
C ALA A 396 -16.83 -16.59 -11.88
N CYS A 397 -17.49 -15.54 -11.39
CA CYS A 397 -18.03 -15.45 -10.03
C CYS A 397 -18.91 -16.66 -9.68
N ASP A 398 -19.08 -16.92 -8.37
CA ASP A 398 -19.95 -17.99 -7.89
C ASP A 398 -21.42 -17.72 -8.20
N ALA A 399 -21.85 -16.46 -8.07
CA ALA A 399 -23.16 -16.01 -8.50
C ALA A 399 -23.07 -14.70 -9.27
N HIS A 400 -23.98 -14.47 -10.21
CA HIS A 400 -24.09 -13.22 -10.96
C HIS A 400 -25.55 -12.83 -11.15
N LEU A 401 -25.97 -11.78 -10.43
CA LEU A 401 -27.23 -11.10 -10.66
C LEU A 401 -27.13 -10.27 -11.95
N SER A 402 -27.94 -10.61 -12.94
CA SER A 402 -28.00 -9.83 -14.17
C SER A 402 -29.41 -9.84 -14.79
N VAL A 403 -29.72 -8.83 -15.60
CA VAL A 403 -30.95 -8.78 -16.39
C VAL A 403 -30.64 -9.48 -17.71
N PHE A 404 -30.99 -10.76 -17.82
CA PHE A 404 -30.67 -11.55 -19.01
C PHE A 404 -31.78 -11.47 -20.05
N THR A 405 -31.36 -11.35 -21.31
CA THR A 405 -32.21 -11.04 -22.46
C THR A 405 -33.11 -12.17 -22.93
N SER A 406 -32.87 -13.42 -22.50
CA SER A 406 -33.63 -14.58 -22.98
C SER A 406 -35.08 -14.61 -22.48
N ALA A 407 -35.37 -14.00 -21.33
CA ALA A 407 -36.71 -13.98 -20.74
C ALA A 407 -37.22 -12.57 -20.36
N GLY A 408 -36.38 -11.53 -20.47
CA GLY A 408 -36.72 -10.18 -19.98
C GLY A 408 -36.92 -10.11 -18.46
N ARG A 409 -36.55 -11.16 -17.72
CA ARG A 409 -36.61 -11.27 -16.27
C ARG A 409 -35.20 -11.11 -15.68
N VAL A 410 -35.13 -10.68 -14.43
CA VAL A 410 -33.90 -10.77 -13.64
C VAL A 410 -33.67 -12.22 -13.29
N SER A 411 -32.45 -12.69 -13.50
CA SER A 411 -32.04 -13.99 -13.03
C SER A 411 -30.67 -13.92 -12.39
N ILE A 412 -30.40 -14.90 -11.56
CA ILE A 412 -29.12 -15.09 -10.90
C ILE A 412 -28.51 -16.33 -11.50
N ARG A 413 -27.41 -16.15 -12.19
CA ARG A 413 -26.63 -17.26 -12.73
C ARG A 413 -25.65 -17.75 -11.69
N LEU A 414 -25.56 -19.07 -11.55
CA LEU A 414 -24.81 -19.75 -10.52
C LEU A 414 -23.81 -20.71 -11.18
N ASN A 415 -22.60 -20.78 -10.63
CA ASN A 415 -21.71 -21.90 -10.90
C ASN A 415 -22.08 -23.09 -10.00
N ALA A 416 -21.50 -24.26 -10.27
CA ALA A 416 -21.78 -25.46 -9.48
C ALA A 416 -21.34 -25.35 -8.00
N ARG A 417 -20.35 -24.50 -7.69
CA ARG A 417 -19.89 -24.31 -6.30
C ARG A 417 -20.91 -23.51 -5.47
N ALA A 418 -21.59 -22.54 -6.06
CA ALA A 418 -22.56 -21.70 -5.36
C ALA A 418 -23.79 -22.48 -4.88
N THR A 419 -24.15 -23.59 -5.52
CA THR A 419 -25.33 -24.37 -5.10
C THR A 419 -25.16 -25.02 -3.73
N ASP A 420 -23.93 -25.38 -3.37
CA ASP A 420 -23.62 -25.94 -2.05
C ASP A 420 -23.82 -24.92 -0.92
N TRP A 421 -23.88 -23.64 -1.30
CA TRP A 421 -24.07 -22.51 -0.40
C TRP A 421 -25.51 -22.02 -0.32
N LEU A 422 -26.36 -22.39 -1.28
CA LEU A 422 -27.76 -21.98 -1.26
C LEU A 422 -28.48 -22.53 -0.04
N ARG A 423 -29.41 -21.75 0.50
CA ARG A 423 -30.41 -22.23 1.45
C ARG A 423 -31.25 -23.35 0.82
N PRO A 424 -31.79 -24.29 1.62
CA PRO A 424 -32.57 -25.41 1.10
C PRO A 424 -33.71 -24.99 0.19
N GLU A 425 -34.42 -23.91 0.52
CA GLU A 425 -35.55 -23.39 -0.27
C GLU A 425 -35.09 -22.86 -1.64
N ALA A 426 -33.96 -22.17 -1.68
CA ALA A 426 -33.41 -21.65 -2.92
C ALA A 426 -32.93 -22.76 -3.87
N ARG A 427 -32.43 -23.89 -3.34
CA ARG A 427 -31.95 -25.02 -4.16
C ARG A 427 -33.03 -25.65 -5.02
N THR A 428 -34.29 -25.65 -4.56
CA THR A 428 -35.41 -26.26 -5.30
C THR A 428 -35.86 -25.43 -6.50
N CYS A 429 -35.42 -24.17 -6.59
CA CYS A 429 -35.80 -23.21 -7.64
C CYS A 429 -34.67 -22.97 -8.66
N VAL A 430 -33.65 -23.84 -8.69
CA VAL A 430 -32.52 -23.73 -9.61
C VAL A 430 -32.80 -24.54 -10.88
N HIS A 431 -32.54 -23.93 -12.03
CA HIS A 431 -32.73 -24.53 -13.35
C HIS A 431 -31.39 -24.63 -14.10
N PRO A 432 -31.13 -25.71 -14.86
CA PRO A 432 -29.97 -25.78 -15.75
C PRO A 432 -30.10 -24.79 -16.91
N ILE A 433 -28.97 -24.21 -17.35
CA ILE A 433 -28.94 -23.36 -18.55
C ILE A 433 -28.27 -24.08 -19.71
N GLU A 434 -28.86 -23.94 -20.90
CA GLU A 434 -28.34 -24.57 -22.13
C GLU A 434 -27.09 -23.85 -22.68
N ASP A 435 -27.02 -22.52 -22.55
CA ASP A 435 -25.90 -21.69 -23.02
C ASP A 435 -24.91 -21.39 -21.88
N VAL A 436 -24.01 -22.34 -21.62
CA VAL A 436 -22.96 -22.24 -20.59
C VAL A 436 -21.93 -21.19 -21.02
N ARG A 437 -22.14 -19.94 -20.58
CA ARG A 437 -21.17 -18.84 -20.74
C ARG A 437 -20.58 -18.45 -19.39
N GLY A 438 -19.26 -18.22 -19.37
CA GLY A 438 -18.58 -17.73 -18.17
C GLY A 438 -18.53 -18.72 -17.00
N GLY A 439 -18.78 -20.01 -17.23
CA GLY A 439 -18.75 -21.05 -16.20
C GLY A 439 -20.04 -21.16 -15.36
N PHE A 440 -21.06 -20.37 -15.66
CA PHE A 440 -22.38 -20.55 -15.06
C PHE A 440 -23.09 -21.73 -15.72
N VAL A 441 -23.65 -22.61 -14.90
CA VAL A 441 -24.33 -23.84 -15.36
C VAL A 441 -25.79 -23.88 -14.91
N LEU A 442 -26.17 -22.93 -14.06
CA LEU A 442 -27.45 -22.90 -13.39
C LEU A 442 -27.99 -21.47 -13.34
N GLU A 443 -29.30 -21.34 -13.27
CA GLU A 443 -30.03 -20.08 -13.20
C GLU A 443 -31.19 -20.17 -12.22
N LEU A 444 -31.43 -19.10 -11.48
CA LEU A 444 -32.51 -18.97 -10.52
C LEU A 444 -33.21 -17.64 -10.73
N PHE A 445 -34.54 -17.62 -10.61
CA PHE A 445 -35.35 -16.41 -10.66
C PHE A 445 -35.79 -16.03 -9.24
N PRO A 446 -35.38 -14.87 -8.70
CA PRO A 446 -35.72 -14.47 -7.33
C PRO A 446 -37.23 -14.45 -7.04
N ASP A 447 -38.07 -14.12 -8.03
CA ASP A 447 -39.52 -14.10 -7.88
C ASP A 447 -40.10 -15.48 -7.54
N ASP A 448 -39.46 -16.56 -7.99
CA ASP A 448 -39.90 -17.93 -7.73
C ASP A 448 -39.71 -18.30 -6.25
N LEU A 449 -38.92 -17.50 -5.51
CA LEU A 449 -38.74 -17.56 -4.06
C LEU A 449 -39.53 -16.49 -3.29
N GLY A 450 -40.32 -15.67 -3.98
CA GLY A 450 -41.01 -14.53 -3.38
C GLY A 450 -40.07 -13.39 -2.93
N ILE A 451 -38.82 -13.37 -3.43
CA ILE A 451 -37.85 -12.31 -3.15
C ILE A 451 -38.17 -11.12 -4.07
N SER A 452 -38.61 -10.00 -3.50
CA SER A 452 -38.90 -8.80 -4.29
C SER A 452 -37.63 -8.21 -4.91
N ILE A 453 -37.62 -8.08 -6.23
CA ILE A 453 -36.54 -7.48 -7.03
C ILE A 453 -36.88 -6.12 -7.61
N ASP A 454 -38.13 -5.67 -7.48
CA ASP A 454 -38.61 -4.41 -8.08
C ASP A 454 -37.74 -3.19 -7.72
N PRO A 455 -37.27 -3.03 -6.46
CA PRO A 455 -36.39 -1.90 -6.12
C PRO A 455 -35.04 -1.97 -6.85
N ALA A 456 -34.45 -3.16 -6.94
CA ALA A 456 -33.19 -3.37 -7.65
C ALA A 456 -33.36 -3.06 -9.15
N LEU A 457 -34.45 -3.55 -9.74
CA LEU A 457 -34.82 -3.31 -11.13
C LEU A 457 -35.03 -1.83 -11.44
N ALA A 458 -35.75 -1.11 -10.57
CA ALA A 458 -35.99 0.32 -10.74
C ALA A 458 -34.68 1.12 -10.78
N HIS A 459 -33.70 0.77 -9.93
CA HIS A 459 -32.39 1.40 -9.95
C HIS A 459 -31.51 0.97 -11.12
N LEU A 460 -31.57 -0.31 -11.50
CA LEU A 460 -30.85 -0.82 -12.67
C LEU A 460 -31.36 -0.22 -13.97
N ALA A 461 -32.67 -0.02 -14.12
CA ALA A 461 -33.27 0.61 -15.27
C ALA A 461 -32.83 2.08 -15.47
N GLN A 462 -32.44 2.75 -14.38
CA GLN A 462 -31.88 4.10 -14.40
C GLN A 462 -30.37 4.11 -14.71
N MET A 463 -29.71 2.95 -14.65
CA MET A 463 -28.27 2.86 -14.83
C MET A 463 -27.91 2.84 -16.32
N PRO A 464 -27.14 3.82 -16.82
CA PRO A 464 -26.79 3.88 -18.24
C PRO A 464 -25.89 2.71 -18.62
N ARG A 465 -26.19 2.08 -19.76
CA ARG A 465 -25.45 0.92 -20.26
C ARG A 465 -24.01 1.27 -20.61
N GLU A 466 -23.76 2.45 -21.18
CA GLU A 466 -22.44 2.91 -21.62
C GLU A 466 -22.23 4.42 -21.41
N GLY A 467 -20.95 4.85 -21.31
CA GLY A 467 -20.54 6.25 -21.47
C GLY A 467 -20.79 7.24 -20.32
N MET A 468 -21.61 6.90 -19.33
CA MET A 468 -21.93 7.80 -18.19
C MET A 468 -21.45 7.25 -16.85
N THR A 469 -20.15 7.38 -16.60
CA THR A 469 -19.51 6.92 -15.35
C THR A 469 -20.08 7.58 -14.10
N GLY A 470 -20.41 8.88 -14.15
CA GLY A 470 -20.96 9.61 -13.00
C GLY A 470 -22.31 9.07 -12.50
N THR A 471 -23.27 8.85 -13.40
CA THR A 471 -24.59 8.29 -13.06
C THR A 471 -24.47 6.86 -12.53
N ARG A 472 -23.61 6.03 -13.14
CA ARG A 472 -23.33 4.67 -12.65
C ARG A 472 -22.78 4.73 -11.23
N MET A 473 -21.80 5.59 -10.96
CA MET A 473 -21.22 5.75 -9.62
C MET A 473 -22.25 6.22 -8.58
N ALA A 474 -23.21 7.07 -8.95
CA ALA A 474 -24.26 7.55 -8.05
C ALA A 474 -25.34 6.49 -7.75
N LEU A 475 -25.64 5.61 -8.70
CA LEU A 475 -26.66 4.56 -8.56
C LEU A 475 -26.09 3.24 -8.01
N GLN A 476 -24.80 2.99 -8.20
CA GLN A 476 -24.11 1.78 -7.72
C GLN A 476 -24.42 1.44 -6.26
N PRO A 477 -24.45 2.38 -5.30
CA PRO A 477 -24.70 2.05 -3.90
C PRO A 477 -26.08 1.47 -3.67
N ARG A 478 -27.09 2.06 -4.29
CA ARG A 478 -28.48 1.59 -4.18
C ARG A 478 -28.64 0.21 -4.82
N VAL A 479 -27.99 0.00 -5.97
CA VAL A 479 -27.97 -1.33 -6.60
C VAL A 479 -27.27 -2.35 -5.70
N SER A 480 -26.09 -2.02 -5.18
CA SER A 480 -25.33 -2.90 -4.27
C SER A 480 -26.09 -3.25 -3.00
N TYR A 481 -26.85 -2.32 -2.42
CA TYR A 481 -27.73 -2.59 -1.28
C TYR A 481 -28.72 -3.71 -1.57
N HIS A 482 -29.49 -3.58 -2.65
CA HIS A 482 -30.49 -4.58 -3.01
C HIS A 482 -29.86 -5.90 -3.45
N VAL A 483 -28.73 -5.85 -4.17
CA VAL A 483 -27.99 -7.05 -4.55
C VAL A 483 -27.58 -7.86 -3.32
N ARG A 484 -27.10 -7.19 -2.26
CA ARG A 484 -26.75 -7.86 -1.00
C ARG A 484 -27.95 -8.47 -0.31
N ALA A 485 -29.08 -7.74 -0.24
CA ALA A 485 -30.31 -8.27 0.34
C ALA A 485 -30.75 -9.55 -0.36
N ILE A 486 -30.77 -9.54 -1.70
CA ILE A 486 -31.10 -10.72 -2.52
C ILE A 486 -30.12 -11.87 -2.23
N TYR A 487 -28.82 -11.61 -2.20
CA TYR A 487 -27.83 -12.65 -1.89
C TYR A 487 -27.95 -13.18 -0.46
N SER A 488 -28.29 -12.36 0.52
CA SER A 488 -28.54 -12.82 1.89
C SER A 488 -29.79 -13.71 1.99
N GLU A 489 -30.83 -13.40 1.22
CA GLU A 489 -32.00 -14.29 1.15
C GLU A 489 -31.66 -15.65 0.52
N LEU A 490 -30.75 -15.69 -0.45
CA LEU A 490 -30.35 -16.93 -1.12
C LEU A 490 -29.36 -17.79 -0.34
N PHE A 491 -28.35 -17.17 0.27
CA PHE A 491 -27.21 -17.85 0.88
C PHE A 491 -27.24 -17.81 2.42
N GLY A 492 -28.24 -17.14 3.01
CA GLY A 492 -28.31 -16.89 4.44
C GLY A 492 -27.50 -15.64 4.86
N PRO A 493 -27.29 -15.43 6.16
CA PRO A 493 -26.52 -14.29 6.67
C PRO A 493 -25.08 -14.29 6.10
N LEU A 494 -24.76 -13.24 5.36
CA LEU A 494 -23.45 -13.03 4.76
C LEU A 494 -22.79 -11.78 5.33
N ASP A 495 -21.47 -11.86 5.47
CA ASP A 495 -20.63 -10.72 5.80
C ASP A 495 -19.91 -10.21 4.55
N PHE A 496 -20.42 -9.10 4.02
CA PHE A 496 -20.01 -8.58 2.71
C PHE A 496 -18.77 -7.68 2.80
N ILE A 497 -17.84 -7.90 1.87
CA ILE A 497 -16.76 -6.99 1.49
C ILE A 497 -16.96 -6.55 0.04
N ASP A 498 -16.91 -5.25 -0.25
CA ASP A 498 -16.93 -4.79 -1.64
C ASP A 498 -15.53 -4.93 -2.24
N SER A 499 -15.43 -5.45 -3.47
CA SER A 499 -14.18 -5.45 -4.24
C SER A 499 -13.66 -4.04 -4.53
N GLU A 500 -14.58 -3.07 -4.55
CA GLU A 500 -14.33 -1.66 -4.83
C GLU A 500 -14.76 -0.78 -3.68
N LEU A 501 -13.82 0.05 -3.25
CA LEU A 501 -14.07 1.05 -2.24
C LEU A 501 -14.40 2.35 -2.96
N ASN A 502 -15.66 2.49 -3.36
CA ASN A 502 -16.16 3.73 -3.94
C ASN A 502 -16.68 4.63 -2.79
N PRO A 503 -16.28 5.92 -2.75
CA PRO A 503 -16.74 6.90 -1.75
C PRO A 503 -18.25 6.96 -1.62
N LEU A 504 -18.95 6.98 -2.76
CA LEU A 504 -20.41 7.02 -2.81
C LEU A 504 -21.03 5.69 -2.34
N LEU A 505 -20.33 4.56 -2.59
CA LEU A 505 -20.74 3.26 -2.03
C LEU A 505 -20.68 3.29 -0.50
N CYS A 506 -19.64 3.88 0.07
CA CYS A 506 -19.46 3.87 1.52
C CYS A 506 -20.32 4.90 2.25
N GLU A 507 -20.59 6.07 1.65
CA GLU A 507 -21.55 7.03 2.20
C GLU A 507 -22.96 6.42 2.26
N ALA A 508 -23.38 5.70 1.21
CA ALA A 508 -24.64 4.96 1.25
C ALA A 508 -24.64 3.85 2.33
N ARG A 509 -23.53 3.14 2.54
CA ARG A 509 -23.40 2.14 3.63
C ARG A 509 -23.62 2.76 5.01
N GLU A 510 -23.11 3.96 5.26
CA GLU A 510 -23.33 4.63 6.55
C GLU A 510 -24.80 5.04 6.71
N LEU A 511 -25.46 5.50 5.64
CA LEU A 511 -26.90 5.75 5.64
C LEU A 511 -27.71 4.46 5.86
N GLU A 512 -27.30 3.32 5.28
CA GLU A 512 -27.92 2.00 5.51
C GLU A 512 -27.79 1.56 6.97
N LYS A 513 -26.59 1.67 7.55
CA LYS A 513 -26.36 1.34 8.97
C LYS A 513 -27.20 2.22 9.90
N GLN A 514 -27.34 3.51 9.56
CA GLN A 514 -28.19 4.43 10.32
C GLN A 514 -29.67 4.04 10.21
N ALA A 515 -30.16 3.72 9.00
CA ALA A 515 -31.53 3.27 8.79
C ALA A 515 -31.84 1.97 9.55
N ASN A 516 -30.94 0.99 9.51
CA ASN A 516 -31.11 -0.28 10.22
C ASN A 516 -31.05 -0.14 11.75
N ARG A 517 -30.40 0.91 12.27
CA ARG A 517 -30.42 1.24 13.71
C ARG A 517 -31.66 2.02 14.13
N ALA A 518 -32.35 2.66 13.19
CA ALA A 518 -33.51 3.52 13.45
C ALA A 518 -34.86 2.78 13.37
N CYS A 519 -34.89 1.55 12.83
CA CYS A 519 -36.05 0.66 12.92
C CYS A 519 -35.89 -0.28 14.15
N PRO A 520 -36.64 -0.06 15.24
CA PRO A 520 -36.63 -0.94 16.41
C PRO A 520 -37.21 -2.33 16.15
#